data_AF-A0A2N4YBX4-F1
#
_entry.id   AF-A0A2N4YBX4-F1
#
_cell.length_a   1.000
_cell.length_b   1.000
_cell.length_c   1.000
_cell.angle_alpha   90.00
_cell.angle_beta   90.00
_cell.angle_gamma   90.00
#
_symmetry.space_group_name_H-M   'P 1'
#
loop_
_entity.id
_entity.type
_entity.pdbx_description
1 polymer ?
#
loop_
_entity_poly.entity_id
_entity_poly.type
_entity_poly.pdbx_seq_one_letter_code
_entity_poly.pdbx_strand_id
1 'polypeptide(L)'
;MTLPSDQRRRRLGFSLLEAMIAMAILALVLGAALSGVGFTVGRVAERAEAAWATELARSVLDEYAVTRDAGLAEGAVGEWRWSLTVAPAGAGLVEAEAVAWRAGGPAREVRLSVLLPEIAP
;
A
#
# COMPACT_ATOMS: atom_id res chain seq x y z
N MET A 1 61.81 40.12 -35.13
CA MET A 1 60.71 40.71 -34.32
C MET A 1 59.45 39.91 -34.60
N THR A 2 58.67 39.63 -33.55
CA THR A 2 57.43 38.83 -33.43
C THR A 2 57.57 37.30 -33.52
N LEU A 3 57.45 36.65 -32.34
CA LEU A 3 57.43 35.21 -32.08
C LEU A 3 56.09 34.58 -32.53
N PRO A 4 56.05 33.28 -32.87
CA PRO A 4 54.80 32.58 -33.10
C PRO A 4 54.03 32.45 -31.79
N SER A 5 52.83 33.04 -31.75
CA SER A 5 51.88 32.86 -30.64
C SER A 5 51.35 31.44 -30.67
N ASP A 6 51.85 30.61 -29.75
CA ASP A 6 51.48 29.21 -29.60
C ASP A 6 50.06 29.11 -29.01
N GLN A 7 49.06 29.34 -29.87
CA GLN A 7 47.65 29.32 -29.54
C GLN A 7 47.07 27.91 -29.79
N ARG A 8 47.74 26.86 -29.28
CA ARG A 8 47.18 25.50 -29.33
C ARG A 8 46.55 25.17 -27.99
N ARG A 9 45.25 25.49 -27.94
CA ARG A 9 44.19 24.76 -27.24
C ARG A 9 44.67 24.09 -25.96
N ARG A 10 44.41 24.75 -24.82
CA ARG A 10 44.14 24.06 -23.56
C ARG A 10 42.98 23.09 -23.82
N ARG A 11 43.29 21.91 -24.35
CA ARG A 11 42.43 20.74 -24.26
C ARG A 11 42.33 20.50 -22.76
N LEU A 12 41.28 21.05 -22.17
CA LEU A 12 40.77 20.63 -20.88
C LEU A 12 40.27 19.20 -21.09
N GLY A 13 41.22 18.28 -21.21
CA GLY A 13 40.92 16.86 -21.26
C GLY A 13 40.32 16.53 -19.92
N PHE A 14 39.11 15.96 -19.94
CA PHE A 14 38.50 15.35 -18.77
C PHE A 14 39.58 14.57 -18.03
N SER A 15 39.90 15.02 -16.83
CA SER A 15 40.87 14.35 -15.99
C SER A 15 40.35 12.94 -15.70
N LEU A 16 41.23 11.94 -15.64
CA LEU A 16 40.84 10.58 -15.24
C LEU A 16 40.15 10.59 -13.86
N LEU A 17 40.59 11.51 -12.99
CA LEU A 17 39.95 11.77 -11.70
C LEU A 17 38.52 12.28 -11.84
N GLU A 18 38.25 13.13 -12.84
CA GLU A 18 36.93 13.69 -13.09
C GLU A 18 35.95 12.64 -13.60
N ALA A 19 36.40 11.73 -14.47
CA ALA A 19 35.60 10.57 -14.88
C ALA A 19 35.29 9.65 -13.68
N MET A 20 36.26 9.42 -12.78
CA MET A 20 36.03 8.64 -11.56
C MET A 20 35.04 9.31 -10.61
N ILE A 21 35.15 10.62 -10.41
CA ILE A 21 34.23 11.40 -9.59
C ILE A 21 32.83 11.38 -10.20
N ALA A 22 32.71 11.58 -11.52
CA ALA A 22 31.43 11.52 -12.22
C ALA A 22 30.76 10.15 -12.06
N MET A 23 31.52 9.06 -12.18
CA MET A 23 31.01 7.70 -11.96
C MET A 23 30.64 7.45 -10.50
N ALA A 24 31.38 8.00 -9.54
CA ALA A 24 31.06 7.89 -8.12
C ALA A 24 29.76 8.63 -7.76
N ILE A 25 29.58 9.85 -8.29
CA ILE A 25 28.34 10.61 -8.14
C ILE A 25 27.18 9.87 -8.82
N LEU A 26 27.39 9.36 -10.05
CA LEU A 26 26.37 8.59 -10.76
C LEU A 26 25.94 7.35 -9.98
N ALA A 27 26.88 6.59 -9.42
CA ALA A 27 26.58 5.42 -8.60
C ALA A 27 25.75 5.78 -7.35
N LEU A 28 26.09 6.90 -6.69
CA LEU A 28 25.35 7.38 -5.53
C LEU A 28 23.92 7.81 -5.90
N VAL A 29 23.77 8.55 -7.01
CA VAL A 29 22.47 8.99 -7.53
C VAL A 29 21.61 7.78 -7.93
N LEU A 30 22.19 6.79 -8.60
CA LEU A 30 21.48 5.56 -8.99
C LEU A 30 21.04 4.76 -7.77
N GLY A 31 21.89 4.62 -6.75
CA GLY A 31 21.52 3.94 -5.50
C GLY A 31 20.38 4.65 -4.76
N ALA A 32 20.41 5.98 -4.70
CA ALA A 32 19.33 6.78 -4.11
C ALA A 32 18.02 6.66 -4.91
N ALA A 33 18.09 6.70 -6.25
CA ALA A 33 16.93 6.57 -7.12
C ALA A 33 16.27 5.19 -7.00
N LEU A 34 17.07 4.11 -7.03
CA LEU A 34 16.58 2.73 -6.92
C LEU A 34 15.94 2.45 -5.56
N SER A 35 16.52 2.96 -4.47
CA SER A 35 15.96 2.81 -3.12
C SER A 35 14.63 3.57 -2.95
N GLY A 36 14.52 4.78 -3.51
CA GLY A 36 13.26 5.53 -3.54
C GLY A 36 12.13 4.80 -4.29
N VAL A 37 12.44 4.21 -5.45
CA VAL A 37 11.46 3.45 -6.25
C VAL A 37 10.96 2.22 -5.48
N GLY A 38 11.86 1.42 -4.89
CA GLY A 38 11.47 0.23 -4.11
C GLY A 38 10.55 0.57 -2.93
N PHE A 39 10.82 1.67 -2.24
CA PHE A 39 9.97 2.15 -1.14
C PHE A 39 8.57 2.57 -1.61
N THR A 40 8.47 3.27 -2.75
CA THR A 40 7.18 3.71 -3.30
C THR A 40 6.31 2.54 -3.76
N VAL A 41 6.90 1.53 -4.41
CA VAL A 41 6.18 0.34 -4.87
C VAL A 41 5.62 -0.46 -3.70
N GLY A 42 6.40 -0.68 -2.64
CA GLY A 42 5.93 -1.36 -1.43
C GLY A 42 4.76 -0.62 -0.76
N ARG A 43 4.83 0.71 -0.64
CA ARG A 43 3.76 1.54 -0.08
C ARG A 43 2.46 1.47 -0.89
N VAL A 44 2.55 1.40 -2.22
CA VAL A 44 1.38 1.27 -3.09
C VAL A 44 0.73 -0.10 -2.91
N ALA A 45 1.53 -1.17 -2.85
CA ALA A 45 1.02 -2.52 -2.58
C ALA A 45 0.31 -2.61 -1.22
N GLU A 46 0.91 -2.05 -0.16
CA GLU A 46 0.28 -2.00 1.18
C GLU A 46 -1.06 -1.27 1.17
N ARG A 47 -1.15 -0.12 0.47
CA ARG A 47 -2.40 0.64 0.36
C ARG A 47 -3.45 -0.11 -0.45
N ALA A 48 -3.04 -0.81 -1.50
CA ALA A 48 -3.95 -1.64 -2.29
C ALA A 48 -4.51 -2.78 -1.42
N GLU A 49 -3.68 -3.48 -0.65
CA GLU A 49 -4.14 -4.53 0.28
C GLU A 49 -5.14 -3.99 1.30
N ALA A 50 -4.86 -2.83 1.91
CA ALA A 50 -5.80 -2.22 2.86
C ALA A 50 -7.12 -1.81 2.20
N ALA A 51 -7.08 -1.28 0.96
CA ALA A 51 -8.29 -0.93 0.21
C ALA A 51 -9.14 -2.17 -0.11
N TRP A 52 -8.51 -3.26 -0.56
CA TRP A 52 -9.18 -4.53 -0.81
C TRP A 52 -9.83 -5.11 0.45
N ALA A 53 -9.12 -5.12 1.58
CA ALA A 53 -9.67 -5.57 2.86
C ALA A 53 -10.85 -4.71 3.33
N THR A 54 -10.76 -3.39 3.15
CA THR A 54 -11.85 -2.45 3.48
C THR A 54 -13.08 -2.71 2.64
N GLU A 55 -12.90 -2.91 1.33
CA GLU A 55 -14.02 -3.17 0.43
C GLU A 55 -14.67 -4.53 0.71
N LEU A 56 -13.87 -5.55 1.04
CA LEU A 56 -14.40 -6.85 1.45
C LEU A 56 -15.21 -6.76 2.74
N ALA A 57 -14.67 -6.11 3.78
CA ALA A 57 -15.40 -5.90 5.03
C ALA A 57 -16.71 -5.12 4.80
N ARG A 58 -16.68 -4.08 3.95
CA ARG A 58 -17.88 -3.33 3.59
C ARG A 58 -18.89 -4.20 2.85
N SER A 59 -18.47 -4.98 1.87
CA SER A 59 -19.36 -5.88 1.12
C SER A 59 -20.08 -6.87 2.04
N VAL A 60 -19.39 -7.43 3.04
CA VAL A 60 -19.98 -8.33 4.03
C VAL A 60 -21.01 -7.61 4.90
N LEU A 61 -20.69 -6.38 5.35
CA LEU A 61 -21.64 -5.56 6.12
C LEU A 61 -22.87 -5.18 5.29
N ASP A 62 -22.69 -4.82 4.03
CA ASP A 62 -23.78 -4.45 3.12
C ASP A 62 -24.68 -5.67 2.83
N GLU A 63 -24.08 -6.85 2.63
CA GLU A 63 -24.82 -8.10 2.49
C GLU A 63 -25.63 -8.39 3.76
N TYR A 64 -25.01 -8.34 4.94
CA TYR A 64 -25.72 -8.53 6.20
C TYR A 64 -26.82 -7.49 6.42
N ALA A 65 -26.59 -6.23 6.07
CA ALA A 65 -27.58 -5.17 6.24
C ALA A 65 -28.88 -5.44 5.47
N VAL A 66 -28.76 -6.09 4.30
CA VAL A 66 -29.88 -6.46 3.43
C VAL A 66 -30.49 -7.81 3.81
N THR A 67 -29.67 -8.86 3.96
CA THR A 67 -30.17 -10.23 4.15
C THR A 67 -30.50 -10.55 5.59
N ARG A 68 -29.80 -9.91 6.53
CA ARG A 68 -29.81 -10.23 7.98
C ARG A 68 -29.55 -11.71 8.25
N ASP A 69 -28.80 -12.36 7.37
CA ASP A 69 -28.50 -13.78 7.46
C ASP A 69 -27.53 -14.07 8.61
N ALA A 70 -27.98 -14.80 9.61
CA ALA A 70 -27.14 -15.25 10.72
C ALA A 70 -26.09 -16.30 10.30
N GLY A 71 -26.25 -16.93 9.14
CA GLY A 71 -25.27 -17.84 8.53
C GLY A 71 -24.05 -17.11 7.95
N LEU A 72 -24.11 -15.79 7.78
CA LEU A 72 -23.04 -14.95 7.24
C LEU A 72 -21.95 -14.66 8.30
N ALA A 73 -21.49 -15.65 9.07
CA ALA A 73 -20.57 -15.44 10.19
C ALA A 73 -19.08 -15.41 9.77
N GLU A 74 -18.71 -16.16 8.74
CA GLU A 74 -17.34 -16.22 8.21
C GLU A 74 -17.31 -16.65 6.76
N GLY A 75 -16.22 -16.35 6.06
CA GLY A 75 -16.03 -16.79 4.69
C GLY A 75 -14.66 -16.46 4.12
N ALA A 76 -14.49 -16.81 2.84
CA ALA A 76 -13.24 -16.60 2.13
C ALA A 76 -13.47 -16.34 0.63
N VAL A 77 -12.61 -15.52 0.04
CA VAL A 77 -12.55 -15.26 -1.40
C VAL A 77 -11.09 -15.22 -1.85
N GLY A 78 -10.66 -16.27 -2.55
CA GLY A 78 -9.24 -16.46 -2.90
C GLY A 78 -8.36 -16.52 -1.65
N GLU A 79 -7.39 -15.61 -1.55
CA GLU A 79 -6.52 -15.48 -0.38
C GLU A 79 -7.12 -14.65 0.75
N TRP A 80 -8.29 -14.02 0.54
CA TRP A 80 -8.92 -13.19 1.56
C TRP A 80 -9.86 -14.00 2.42
N ARG A 81 -9.88 -13.68 3.70
CA ARG A 81 -10.81 -14.24 4.69
C ARG A 81 -11.52 -13.10 5.40
N TRP A 82 -12.71 -13.40 5.88
CA TRP A 82 -13.49 -12.47 6.66
C TRP A 82 -14.28 -13.19 7.75
N SER A 83 -14.64 -12.44 8.79
CA SER A 83 -15.58 -12.82 9.83
C SER A 83 -16.53 -11.67 10.11
N LEU A 84 -17.76 -11.99 10.49
CA LEU A 84 -18.80 -11.06 10.90
C LEU A 84 -19.26 -11.44 12.31
N THR A 85 -19.22 -10.46 13.20
CA THR A 85 -19.80 -10.60 14.55
C THR A 85 -20.93 -9.60 14.69
N VAL A 86 -22.07 -10.05 15.20
CA VAL A 86 -23.22 -9.19 15.46
C VAL A 86 -23.53 -9.24 16.94
N ALA A 87 -23.62 -8.06 17.57
CA ALA A 87 -23.93 -7.92 18.98
C ALA A 87 -25.03 -6.88 19.22
N PRO A 88 -25.87 -7.02 20.26
CA PRO A 88 -26.80 -5.97 20.65
C PRO A 88 -26.06 -4.70 21.06
N ALA A 89 -26.45 -3.55 20.49
CA ALA A 89 -25.92 -2.23 20.86
C ALA A 89 -26.88 -1.45 21.79
N GLY A 90 -28.08 -1.99 22.03
CA GLY A 90 -29.13 -1.36 22.84
C GLY A 90 -30.01 -0.40 22.03
N ALA A 91 -31.08 0.10 22.65
CA ALA A 91 -32.04 1.03 22.04
C ALA A 91 -32.65 0.54 20.70
N GLY A 92 -32.82 -0.78 20.53
CA GLY A 92 -33.30 -1.36 19.28
C GLY A 92 -32.28 -1.31 18.15
N LEU A 93 -30.98 -1.30 18.48
CA LEU A 93 -29.86 -1.35 17.54
C LEU A 93 -29.04 -2.61 17.75
N VAL A 94 -28.47 -3.09 16.64
CA VAL A 94 -27.43 -4.12 16.60
C VAL A 94 -26.17 -3.52 15.99
N GLU A 95 -25.01 -3.85 16.55
CA GLU A 95 -23.71 -3.56 15.96
C GLU A 95 -23.24 -4.79 15.20
N ALA A 96 -23.01 -4.62 13.90
CA ALA A 96 -22.42 -5.62 13.03
C ALA A 96 -20.97 -5.20 12.76
N GLU A 97 -20.01 -6.06 13.12
CA GLU A 97 -18.58 -5.86 12.93
C GLU A 97 -18.03 -6.89 11.95
N ALA A 98 -17.53 -6.43 10.80
CA ALA A 98 -16.82 -7.26 9.84
C ALA A 98 -15.31 -7.04 9.96
N VAL A 99 -14.56 -8.15 10.03
CA VAL A 99 -13.10 -8.17 10.00
C VAL A 99 -12.67 -8.89 8.73
N ALA A 100 -11.75 -8.29 7.96
CA ALA A 100 -11.22 -8.85 6.73
C ALA A 100 -9.69 -8.85 6.74
N TRP A 101 -9.07 -9.93 6.25
CA TRP A 101 -7.63 -10.11 6.23
C TRP A 101 -7.17 -11.02 5.11
N ARG A 102 -5.90 -10.89 4.70
CA ARG A 102 -5.29 -11.82 3.75
C ARG A 102 -4.65 -13.00 4.47
N ALA A 103 -5.00 -14.21 4.05
CA ALA A 103 -4.36 -15.46 4.42
C ALA A 103 -2.88 -15.48 4.03
N GLY A 104 -1.98 -15.87 4.94
CA GLY A 104 -0.57 -16.11 4.60
C GLY A 104 0.29 -14.85 4.39
N GLY A 105 -0.26 -13.66 4.59
CA GLY A 105 0.49 -12.40 4.64
C GLY A 105 0.82 -11.95 6.07
N PRO A 106 1.58 -10.86 6.24
CA PRO A 106 1.66 -10.18 7.53
C PRO A 106 0.23 -9.83 7.98
N ALA A 107 -0.11 -10.19 9.23
CA ALA A 107 -1.45 -10.03 9.79
C ALA A 107 -1.83 -8.54 9.87
N ARG A 108 -2.44 -8.03 8.80
CA ARG A 108 -3.09 -6.72 8.77
C ARG A 108 -4.57 -6.97 8.54
N GLU A 109 -5.32 -6.81 9.62
CA GLU A 109 -6.76 -6.94 9.64
C GLU A 109 -7.38 -5.55 9.46
N VAL A 110 -8.40 -5.46 8.61
CA VAL A 110 -9.28 -4.30 8.54
C VAL A 110 -10.57 -4.67 9.24
N ARG A 111 -11.01 -3.80 10.15
CA ARG A 111 -12.21 -3.95 10.95
C ARG A 111 -13.13 -2.78 10.68
N LEU A 112 -14.36 -3.07 10.30
CA LEU A 112 -15.43 -2.10 10.11
C LEU A 112 -16.61 -2.50 10.98
N SER A 113 -17.26 -1.53 11.61
CA SER A 113 -18.53 -1.76 12.28
C SER A 113 -19.61 -0.80 11.78
N VAL A 114 -20.85 -1.27 11.81
CA VAL A 114 -22.04 -0.50 11.45
C VAL A 114 -23.14 -0.76 12.48
N LEU A 115 -23.86 0.30 12.83
CA LEU A 115 -25.07 0.21 13.65
C LEU A 115 -26.28 0.09 12.74
N LEU A 116 -27.05 -0.97 12.94
CA LEU A 116 -28.26 -1.28 12.19
C LEU A 116 -29.45 -1.32 13.14
N PRO A 117 -30.66 -0.95 12.70
CA PRO A 117 -31.86 -1.19 13.49
C PRO A 117 -32.05 -2.69 13.69
N GLU A 118 -32.44 -3.06 14.90
CA GLU A 118 -32.93 -4.39 15.24
C GLU A 118 -34.25 -4.60 14.51
N ILE A 119 -34.34 -5.68 13.72
CA ILE A 119 -35.58 -6.02 13.05
C ILE A 119 -36.38 -6.84 14.06
N ALA A 120 -37.50 -6.30 14.52
CA ALA A 120 -38.45 -7.04 15.34
C ALA A 120 -38.98 -8.25 14.54
N PRO A 121 -39.13 -9.43 15.17
CA PRO A 121 -39.60 -10.65 14.52
C PRO A 121 -41.02 -10.52 13.95
#